data_AF-A0A316AXA7-F1
#
_entry.id   AF-A0A316AXA7-F1
#
_cell.length_a   1.000
_cell.length_b   1.000
_cell.length_c   1.000
_cell.angle_alpha   90.00
_cell.angle_beta   90.00
_cell.angle_gamma   90.00
#
_symmetry.space_group_name_H-M   'P 1'
#
loop_
_entity.id
_entity.type
_entity.pdbx_description
1 polymer ?
#
loop_
_entity_poly.entity_id
_entity_poly.type
_entity_poly.pdbx_seq_one_letter_code
_entity_poly.pdbx_strand_id
1 'polypeptide(L)' 'MMKEPILSSRFDVEDIRKLREYNSWRHSQMTTAEVLADIKEGSNEFLREMGTAGLKLAEPPGKYSAK' A
#
# COMPACT_ATOMS: atom_id res chain seq x y z
N MET A 1 -3.11 16.93 13.04
CA MET A 1 -2.64 16.42 11.74
C MET A 1 -1.48 15.48 12.01
N MET A 2 -1.54 14.24 11.52
CA MET A 2 -0.40 13.31 11.59
C MET A 2 0.56 13.66 10.45
N LYS A 3 1.87 13.72 10.73
CA LYS A 3 2.88 13.97 9.70
C LYS A 3 3.23 12.67 8.99
N GLU A 4 3.68 12.78 7.75
CA GLU A 4 4.22 11.64 7.01
C GLU A 4 5.39 11.01 7.78
N PRO A 5 5.41 9.67 7.92
CA PRO A 5 6.40 9.01 8.76
C PRO A 5 7.79 9.04 8.12
N ILE A 6 8.81 9.28 8.95
CA ILE A 6 10.21 9.11 8.55
C ILE A 6 10.55 7.62 8.65
N LEU A 7 10.90 7.04 7.50
CA LEU A 7 11.29 5.63 7.36
C LEU A 7 12.80 5.48 7.51
N SER A 8 13.23 4.40 8.17
CA SER A 8 14.65 4.07 8.24
C SER A 8 15.16 3.54 6.89
N SER A 9 16.47 3.64 6.66
CA SER A 9 17.11 3.06 5.47
C SER A 9 17.04 1.53 5.42
N ARG A 10 16.86 0.89 6.58
CA ARG A 10 16.74 -0.58 6.69
C ARG A 10 15.33 -1.09 6.43
N PHE A 11 14.33 -0.20 6.45
CA PHE A 11 12.91 -0.52 6.27
C PHE A 11 12.46 -1.74 7.09
N ASP A 12 12.31 -1.54 8.40
CA ASP A 12 12.01 -2.61 9.34
C ASP A 12 10.52 -2.67 9.75
N VAL A 13 10.22 -3.52 10.73
CA VAL A 13 8.84 -3.72 11.23
C VAL A 13 8.25 -2.44 11.82
N GLU A 14 9.08 -1.59 12.44
CA GLU A 14 8.60 -0.31 12.97
C GLU A 14 8.23 0.66 11.86
N ASP A 15 8.96 0.66 10.75
CA ASP A 15 8.62 1.46 9.57
C ASP A 15 7.30 1.01 8.93
N ILE A 16 7.06 -0.32 8.86
CA ILE A 16 5.76 -0.87 8.43
C ILE A 16 4.64 -0.42 9.38
N ARG A 17 4.88 -0.44 10.70
CA ARG A 17 3.90 0.00 11.70
C ARG A 17 3.55 1.48 11.51
N LYS A 18 4.56 2.36 11.38
CA LYS A 18 4.36 3.80 11.14
C LYS A 18 3.54 4.07 9.87
N LEU A 19 3.86 3.37 8.77
CA LEU A 19 3.11 3.51 7.51
C LEU A 19 1.65 3.08 7.67
N ARG A 20 1.41 1.96 8.37
CA ARG A 20 0.04 1.49 8.62
C ARG A 20 -0.76 2.48 9.45
N GLU A 21 -0.16 3.04 10.51
CA GLU A 21 -0.81 4.04 11.36
C GLU A 21 -1.12 5.32 10.57
N TYR A 22 -0.15 5.80 9.79
CA TYR A 22 -0.34 6.97 8.92
C TYR A 22 -1.44 6.76 7.88
N ASN A 23 -1.46 5.60 7.20
CA ASN A 23 -2.49 5.27 6.22
C ASN A 23 -3.86 5.12 6.87
N SER A 24 -3.95 4.47 8.04
CA SER A 24 -5.21 4.37 8.79
C SER A 24 -5.74 5.76 9.16
N TRP A 25 -4.88 6.67 9.61
CA TRP A 25 -5.27 8.03 9.94
C TRP A 25 -5.74 8.80 8.69
N ARG A 26 -5.00 8.75 7.57
CA ARG A 26 -5.42 9.39 6.31
C ARG A 26 -6.74 8.83 5.80
N HIS A 27 -6.87 7.50 5.73
CA HIS A 27 -8.07 6.84 5.21
C HIS A 27 -9.30 7.11 6.07
N SER A 28 -9.16 7.39 7.37
CA SER A 28 -10.29 7.79 8.22
C SER A 28 -10.97 9.10 7.79
N GLN A 29 -10.30 9.92 6.99
CA GLN A 29 -10.80 11.18 6.45
C GLN A 29 -11.24 11.08 4.99
N MET A 30 -11.18 9.88 4.42
CA MET A 30 -11.49 9.60 3.02
C MET A 30 -12.77 8.78 2.89
N THR A 31 -13.46 8.94 1.78
CA THR A 31 -14.55 8.05 1.38
C THR A 31 -13.99 6.70 0.94
N THR A 32 -14.83 5.66 0.95
CA THR A 32 -14.45 4.33 0.44
C THR A 32 -13.95 4.39 -1.00
N ALA A 33 -14.54 5.23 -1.85
CA ALA A 33 -14.13 5.38 -3.24
C ALA A 33 -12.71 5.95 -3.37
N GLU A 34 -12.37 6.95 -2.55
CA GLU A 34 -11.04 7.55 -2.51
C GLU A 34 -10.00 6.57 -1.97
N VAL A 35 -10.33 5.81 -0.92
CA VAL A 35 -9.44 4.75 -0.39
C VAL A 35 -9.15 3.70 -1.45
N LEU A 36 -10.17 3.25 -2.21
CA LEU A 36 -9.97 2.29 -3.29
C LEU A 36 -9.10 2.85 -4.42
N ALA A 37 -9.25 4.13 -4.74
CA ALA A 37 -8.42 4.81 -5.74
C ALA A 37 -6.95 4.89 -5.28
N ASP A 38 -6.70 5.35 -4.04
CA ASP A 38 -5.37 5.44 -3.40
C ASP A 38 -4.67 4.07 -3.38
N ILE A 39 -5.38 3.00 -2.98
CA ILE A 39 -4.83 1.63 -2.98
C ILE A 39 -4.49 1.17 -4.40
N LYS A 40 -5.36 1.45 -5.39
CA LYS A 40 -5.14 1.05 -6.78
C LYS A 40 -3.93 1.76 -7.38
N GLU A 41 -3.77 3.05 -7.10
CA GLU A 41 -2.64 3.85 -7.54
C GLU A 41 -1.32 3.32 -6.95
N GLY A 42 -1.26 3.17 -5.62
CA GLY A 42 -0.07 2.63 -4.95
C GLY A 42 0.27 1.21 -5.40
N SER A 43 -0.74 0.38 -5.67
CA SER A 43 -0.54 -0.97 -6.22
C SER A 43 0.07 -0.91 -7.63
N ASN A 44 -0.39 -0.02 -8.50
CA ASN A 44 0.16 0.14 -9.84
C ASN A 44 1.60 0.62 -9.82
N GLU A 45 1.94 1.54 -8.92
CA GLU A 45 3.32 2.01 -8.75
C GLU A 45 4.24 0.88 -8.30
N PHE A 46 3.84 0.13 -7.27
CA PHE A 46 4.58 -1.04 -6.81
C PHE A 46 4.78 -2.08 -7.92
N LEU A 47 3.72 -2.37 -8.69
CA LEU A 47 3.80 -3.29 -9.84
C LEU A 47 4.80 -2.82 -10.89
N ARG A 48 4.81 -1.53 -11.20
CA ARG A 48 5.75 -0.93 -12.14
C ARG A 48 7.18 -1.11 -11.65
N GLU A 49 7.45 -0.82 -10.38
CA GLU A 49 8.79 -0.95 -9.79
C GLU A 49 9.25 -2.41 -9.73
N MET A 50 8.40 -3.33 -9.27
CA MET A 50 8.73 -4.76 -9.22
C MET A 50 8.92 -5.37 -10.62
N GLY A 51 8.09 -4.95 -11.58
CA GLY A 51 8.24 -5.34 -12.98
C GLY A 51 9.58 -4.88 -13.56
N THR A 52 10.01 -3.65 -13.25
CA THR A 52 11.34 -3.17 -13.65
C THR A 52 12.48 -3.91 -12.95
N ALA A 53 12.27 -4.40 -11.73
CA ALA A 53 13.23 -5.23 -11.00
C ALA A 53 13.28 -6.69 -11.49
N GLY A 54 12.51 -7.05 -12.53
CA GLY A 54 12.46 -8.40 -13.07
C GLY A 54 11.68 -9.40 -12.18
N LEU A 55 11.04 -8.91 -11.11
CA LEU A 55 10.20 -9.71 -10.24
C LEU A 55 8.83 -9.88 -10.91
N LYS A 56 8.56 -11.09 -11.39
CA LYS A 56 7.22 -11.46 -11.84
C LYS A 56 6.35 -11.73 -10.61
N LEU A 57 5.28 -10.97 -10.46
CA LEU A 57 4.25 -11.38 -9.51
C LEU A 57 3.68 -12.73 -9.94
N ALA A 58 3.47 -13.61 -8.97
CA ALA A 58 2.64 -14.79 -9.17
C ALA A 58 1.26 -14.32 -9.65
N GLU A 59 0.65 -15.09 -10.56
CA GLU A 59 -0.74 -14.81 -10.93
C GLU A 59 -1.60 -14.79 -9.66
N PRO A 60 -2.51 -13.81 -9.53
CA PRO A 60 -3.35 -13.72 -8.35
C PRO A 60 -4.10 -15.06 -8.22
N PRO A 61 -4.16 -15.65 -7.02
CA PRO A 61 -4.97 -16.83 -6.80
C PRO A 61 -6.41 -16.50 -7.25
N GLY A 62 -6.96 -17.36 -8.10
CA GLY A 62 -8.20 -17.10 -8.83
C GLY A 62 -9.31 -16.54 -7.94
N LYS A 63 -10.01 -15.53 -8.47
CA LYS A 63 -11.20 -14.84 -7.95
C LYS A 63 -11.55 -15.17 -6.49
N TYR A 64 -11.24 -14.24 -5.58
CA TYR A 64 -11.89 -14.21 -4.27
C TYR A 64 -13.40 -14.11 -4.48
N SER A 65 -14.14 -15.21 -4.28
CA SER A 65 -15.59 -15.16 -4.19
C SER A 65 -15.93 -14.33 -2.96
N ALA A 66 -16.53 -13.16 -3.17
CA ALA A 66 -17.26 -12.49 -2.11
C ALA A 66 -18.38 -13.45 -1.68
N LYS A 67 -18.26 -14.00 -0.46
CA LYS A 67 -19.36 -14.68 0.21
C LYS A 67 -20.30 -13.65 0.82
#